data_AF-A0A1E7KQW6-F1
#
_entry.id   AF-A0A1E7KQW6-F1
#
_cell.length_a   1.000
_cell.length_b   1.000
_cell.length_c   1.000
_cell.angle_alpha   90.00
_cell.angle_beta   90.00
_cell.angle_gamma   90.00
#
_symmetry.space_group_name_H-M   'P 1'
#
loop_
_entity.id
_entity.type
_entity.pdbx_description
1 polymer ?
#
loop_
_entity_poly.entity_id
_entity_poly.type
_entity_poly.pdbx_seq_one_letter_code
_entity_poly.pdbx_strand_id
1 'polypeptide(L)'
;VEIGPDGTLTAMARGCVDEEGLAFVPLLRKDRPEGDALVGALGRLHVHGKSPDWSALLPEAPTSPDTDRIDLPTYPFQRERYWLDAPFVSRASDGPDSALYAVDWTEVPLPSEDTESARAEVAVLGRTHPDLAALSASVAQGAPAPGVVVLPWPQDSDGQPTQPATHEPATVHAALAEVLAVVQQWLAEERLSGSTLVVLTSGAVAVPSDEVLCPVAASAWGLLRSAQSENPGRFVLIDTDRPRDLTEAGAEAATETASPVLRAVRAGEPQLALRAGTAHAPRLVRHTPGAPRED
;
A
#
# COMPACT_ATOMS: atom_id res chain seq x y z
N VAL A 1 8.38 31.87 31.45
CA VAL A 1 8.16 32.75 30.27
C VAL A 1 7.98 34.16 30.77
N GLU A 2 8.60 35.15 30.14
CA GLU A 2 8.40 36.57 30.45
C GLU A 2 7.56 37.23 29.36
N ILE A 3 6.46 37.85 29.79
CA ILE A 3 5.55 38.60 28.95
C ILE A 3 5.84 40.08 29.21
N GLY A 4 6.57 40.71 28.31
CA GLY A 4 7.05 42.08 28.47
C GLY A 4 7.98 42.48 27.32
N PRO A 5 8.42 43.75 27.29
CA PRO A 5 9.14 44.33 26.13
C PRO A 5 10.60 43.88 25.99
N ASP A 6 11.16 43.17 26.98
CA ASP A 6 12.54 42.65 26.96
C ASP A 6 12.61 41.31 27.72
N GLY A 7 13.81 40.85 28.06
CA GLY A 7 14.07 39.60 28.78
C GLY A 7 14.78 39.76 30.12
N THR A 8 14.51 40.85 30.85
CA THR A 8 15.20 41.18 32.09
C THR A 8 14.87 40.20 33.21
N LEU A 9 13.58 39.89 33.43
CA LEU A 9 13.17 38.95 34.47
C LEU A 9 13.63 37.53 34.15
N THR A 10 13.63 37.18 32.87
CA THR A 10 14.16 35.93 32.33
C THR A 10 15.65 35.76 32.66
N ALA A 11 16.43 36.84 32.54
CA ALA A 11 17.86 36.83 32.88
C ALA A 11 18.08 36.71 34.39
N MET A 12 17.31 37.44 35.20
CA MET A 12 17.39 37.36 36.67
C MET A 12 16.96 35.99 37.19
N ALA A 13 15.86 35.44 36.67
CA ALA A 13 15.31 34.16 37.11
C ALA A 13 16.27 32.98 36.88
N ARG A 14 17.15 33.04 35.87
CA ARG A 14 18.22 32.04 35.68
C ARG A 14 19.18 31.98 36.86
N GLY A 15 19.45 33.09 37.53
CA GLY A 15 20.32 33.13 38.70
C GLY A 15 19.63 32.73 40.01
N CYS A 16 18.33 32.46 39.98
CA CYS A 16 17.54 32.08 41.15
C CYS A 16 17.27 30.58 41.25
N VAL A 17 17.63 29.80 40.22
CA VAL A 17 17.30 28.37 40.13
C VAL A 17 18.52 27.60 39.64
N ASP A 18 18.95 26.60 40.42
CA ASP A 18 20.11 25.74 40.12
C ASP A 18 19.70 24.42 39.40
N GLU A 19 18.51 24.38 38.82
CA GLU A 19 17.97 23.20 38.13
C GLU A 19 18.35 23.20 36.64
N GLU A 20 18.99 22.12 36.19
CA GLU A 20 19.34 21.93 34.78
C GLU A 20 18.09 21.61 33.93
N GLY A 21 18.05 22.12 32.70
CA GLY A 21 16.97 21.84 31.75
C GLY A 21 15.78 22.81 31.78
N LEU A 22 15.76 23.80 32.68
CA LEU A 22 14.73 24.84 32.69
C LEU A 22 14.94 25.89 31.58
N ALA A 23 13.90 26.08 30.77
CA ALA A 23 13.90 27.05 29.68
C ALA A 23 13.35 28.41 30.13
N PHE A 24 14.21 29.43 30.12
CA PHE A 24 13.82 30.82 30.40
C PHE A 24 13.64 31.57 29.07
N VAL A 25 12.38 31.89 28.75
CA VAL A 25 11.96 32.44 27.46
C VAL A 25 11.31 33.81 27.59
N PRO A 26 11.91 34.90 27.07
CA PRO A 26 11.24 36.18 26.90
C PRO A 26 10.51 36.20 25.56
N LEU A 27 9.31 36.79 25.54
CA LEU A 27 8.50 36.90 24.32
C LEU A 27 8.94 38.04 23.41
N LEU A 28 9.40 39.17 23.94
CA LEU A 28 9.87 40.32 23.16
C LEU A 28 11.30 40.72 23.54
N ARG A 29 11.93 41.47 22.64
CA ARG A 29 13.27 42.03 22.78
C ARG A 29 13.31 43.39 22.10
N LYS A 30 13.81 44.41 22.80
CA LYS A 30 13.87 45.79 22.31
C LYS A 30 14.72 46.00 21.05
N ASP A 31 15.65 45.08 20.78
CA ASP A 31 16.58 45.11 19.66
C ASP A 31 16.12 44.26 18.46
N ARG A 32 14.87 43.78 18.46
CA ARG A 32 14.32 42.92 17.40
C ARG A 32 12.89 43.31 17.01
N PRO A 33 12.50 43.06 15.75
CA PRO A 33 11.09 43.14 15.36
C PRO A 33 10.21 42.22 16.22
N GLU A 34 9.03 42.69 16.61
CA GLU A 34 8.13 41.97 17.54
C GLU A 34 7.70 40.60 17.01
N GLY A 35 7.38 40.50 15.72
CA GLY A 35 6.98 39.24 15.08
C GLY A 35 8.09 38.18 15.15
N ASP A 36 9.31 38.56 14.80
CA ASP A 36 10.48 37.66 14.84
C ASP A 36 10.80 37.22 16.27
N ALA A 37 10.68 38.14 17.22
CA ALA A 37 10.91 37.85 18.64
C ALA A 37 9.87 36.84 19.17
N LEU A 38 8.59 37.04 18.83
CA LEU A 38 7.49 36.17 19.24
C LEU A 38 7.62 34.78 18.61
N VAL A 39 7.78 34.68 17.28
CA VAL A 39 7.93 33.39 16.58
C VAL A 39 9.15 32.64 17.08
N GLY A 40 10.28 33.33 17.29
CA GLY A 40 11.48 32.73 17.88
C GLY A 40 11.28 32.24 19.32
N ALA A 41 10.46 32.94 20.12
CA ALA A 41 10.10 32.50 21.47
C ALA A 41 9.20 31.25 21.46
N LEU A 42 8.20 31.21 20.56
CA LEU A 42 7.35 30.03 20.36
C LEU A 42 8.15 28.81 19.88
N GLY A 43 9.08 29.00 18.94
CA GLY A 43 9.99 27.95 18.48
C GLY A 43 10.86 27.40 19.62
N ARG A 44 11.35 28.25 20.51
CA ARG A 44 12.10 27.81 21.71
C ARG A 44 11.23 27.04 22.70
N LEU A 45 10.00 27.48 22.93
CA LEU A 45 9.05 26.72 23.75
C LEU A 45 8.80 25.33 23.13
N HIS A 46 8.69 25.27 21.80
CA HIS A 46 8.49 24.02 21.07
C HIS A 46 9.65 23.04 21.21
N VAL A 47 10.89 23.49 20.99
CA VAL A 47 12.10 22.68 21.17
C VAL A 47 12.27 22.19 22.62
N HIS A 48 11.75 22.93 23.59
CA HIS A 48 11.69 22.51 25.00
C HIS A 48 10.42 21.72 25.37
N GLY A 49 9.78 21.09 24.38
CA GLY A 49 8.69 20.12 24.59
C GLY A 49 7.35 20.73 24.95
N LYS A 50 7.16 22.04 24.73
CA LYS A 50 5.82 22.65 24.78
C LYS A 50 5.18 22.60 23.40
N SER A 51 3.86 22.58 23.34
CA SER A 51 3.14 22.60 22.07
C SER A 51 2.34 23.90 21.99
N PRO A 52 2.93 24.99 21.47
CA PRO A 52 2.16 26.18 21.15
C PRO A 52 0.97 25.84 20.25
N ASP A 53 -0.12 26.59 20.39
CA ASP A 53 -1.24 26.48 19.46
C ASP A 53 -0.86 27.10 18.11
N TRP A 54 -0.32 26.27 17.22
CA TRP A 54 0.07 26.69 15.88
C TRP A 54 -1.13 27.08 15.02
N SER A 55 -2.33 26.57 15.32
CA SER A 55 -3.55 26.95 14.61
C SER A 55 -4.00 28.37 14.94
N ALA A 56 -3.73 28.86 16.16
CA ALA A 56 -3.94 30.26 16.51
C ALA A 56 -2.95 31.22 15.81
N LEU A 57 -1.72 30.76 15.54
CA LEU A 57 -0.71 31.55 14.83
C LEU A 57 -0.89 31.50 13.30
N LEU A 58 -1.39 30.38 12.79
CA LEU A 58 -1.64 30.10 11.37
C LEU A 58 -3.10 29.70 11.17
N PRO A 59 -4.06 30.64 11.33
CA PRO A 59 -5.50 30.35 11.31
C PRO A 59 -6.01 29.88 9.94
N GLU A 60 -5.29 30.20 8.86
CA GLU A 60 -5.58 29.75 7.49
C GLU A 60 -4.89 28.43 7.14
N ALA A 61 -4.34 27.71 8.13
CA ALA A 61 -3.79 26.39 7.90
C ALA A 61 -4.87 25.48 7.26
N PRO A 62 -4.60 24.91 6.09
CA PRO A 62 -5.65 24.31 5.29
C PRO A 62 -6.19 23.04 5.92
N THR A 63 -7.46 23.11 6.31
CA THR A 63 -8.28 21.98 6.74
C THR A 63 -8.86 21.21 5.57
N SER A 64 -8.67 21.70 4.34
CA SER A 64 -9.09 21.08 3.09
C SER A 64 -7.88 20.51 2.31
N PRO A 65 -7.98 19.32 1.71
CA PRO A 65 -6.93 18.73 0.88
C PRO A 65 -6.57 19.57 -0.37
N ASP A 66 -7.41 20.53 -0.77
CA ASP A 66 -7.27 21.36 -1.99
C ASP A 66 -6.53 22.69 -1.81
N THR A 67 -5.80 22.88 -0.70
CA THR A 67 -5.09 24.15 -0.45
C THR A 67 -3.59 24.00 -0.63
N ASP A 68 -2.91 25.09 -1.00
CA ASP A 68 -1.47 25.30 -1.27
C ASP A 68 -0.51 24.67 -0.22
N ARG A 69 -0.49 23.35 -0.13
CA ARG A 69 0.52 22.59 0.60
C ARG A 69 1.81 22.66 -0.21
N ILE A 70 2.79 23.33 0.36
CA ILE A 70 4.14 23.34 -0.20
C ILE A 70 4.73 21.95 -0.04
N ASP A 71 5.22 21.38 -1.14
CA ASP A 71 5.96 20.12 -1.11
C ASP A 71 7.24 20.30 -0.28
N LEU A 72 7.41 19.46 0.73
CA LEU A 72 8.56 19.49 1.62
C LEU A 72 9.39 18.22 1.39
N PRO A 73 10.72 18.29 1.52
CA PRO A 73 11.55 17.10 1.50
C PRO A 73 11.03 16.05 2.47
N THR A 74 10.98 14.79 2.03
CA THR A 74 10.66 13.67 2.91
C THR A 74 11.63 13.64 4.09
N TYR A 75 11.16 13.16 5.26
CA TYR A 75 11.98 13.02 6.45
C TYR A 75 13.36 12.41 6.11
N PRO A 76 14.48 13.03 6.53
CA PRO A 76 15.81 12.54 6.21
C PRO A 76 16.14 11.32 7.09
N PHE A 77 15.54 10.17 6.75
CA PHE A 77 15.78 8.92 7.45
C PHE A 77 17.29 8.66 7.56
N GLN A 78 17.75 8.43 8.79
CA GLN A 78 19.10 7.92 9.04
C GLN A 78 19.12 6.46 8.62
N ARG A 79 19.48 6.25 7.35
CA ARG A 79 19.47 4.92 6.72
C ARG A 79 20.62 4.10 7.28
N GLU A 80 20.31 3.23 8.22
CA GLU A 80 21.18 2.12 8.59
C GLU A 80 20.70 0.83 7.94
N ARG A 81 21.65 -0.01 7.56
CA ARG A 81 21.35 -1.33 7.02
C ARG A 81 20.99 -2.26 8.17
N TYR A 82 19.71 -2.32 8.51
CA TYR A 82 19.16 -3.32 9.43
C TYR A 82 18.94 -4.64 8.68
N TRP A 83 20.05 -5.28 8.34
CA TRP A 83 20.06 -6.61 7.72
C TRP A 83 20.68 -7.62 8.68
N LEU A 84 20.23 -8.86 8.63
CA LEU A 84 20.86 -9.93 9.39
C LEU A 84 22.21 -10.27 8.74
N ASP A 85 23.29 -9.68 9.27
CA ASP A 85 24.67 -10.09 9.00
C ASP A 85 25.04 -11.31 9.88
N ALA A 86 24.19 -12.33 9.88
CA ALA A 86 24.60 -13.63 10.40
C ALA A 86 25.53 -14.25 9.35
N PRO A 87 26.71 -14.80 9.72
CA PRO A 87 27.35 -15.75 8.84
C PRO A 87 26.28 -16.80 8.57
N PHE A 88 25.86 -16.92 7.31
CA PHE A 88 25.08 -18.07 6.90
C PHE A 88 25.96 -19.24 7.32
N VAL A 89 25.59 -19.92 8.41
CA VAL A 89 26.22 -21.17 8.76
C VAL A 89 25.72 -22.10 7.68
N SER A 90 26.42 -22.05 6.54
CA SER A 90 26.37 -23.08 5.55
C SER A 90 26.92 -24.29 6.28
N ARG A 91 26.03 -25.05 6.91
CA ARG A 91 26.15 -26.49 6.77
C ARG A 91 26.07 -26.72 5.28
N ALA A 92 27.24 -26.74 4.65
CA ALA A 92 27.42 -27.26 3.31
C ALA A 92 27.11 -28.77 3.38
N SER A 93 25.81 -29.07 3.40
CA SER A 93 25.11 -30.36 3.26
C SER A 93 23.70 -30.19 3.85
N ASP A 94 22.87 -29.42 3.17
CA ASP A 94 21.43 -29.71 2.99
C ASP A 94 20.97 -28.78 1.86
N GLY A 95 20.34 -29.34 0.82
CA GLY A 95 19.89 -28.61 -0.36
C GLY A 95 18.72 -27.65 -0.07
N PRO A 96 17.76 -27.46 -0.99
CA PRO A 96 16.50 -26.74 -0.71
C PRO A 96 15.70 -27.29 0.51
N ASP A 97 16.18 -28.37 1.14
CA ASP A 97 15.62 -29.07 2.30
C ASP A 97 15.84 -28.43 3.69
N SER A 98 16.57 -27.32 3.78
CA SER A 98 16.80 -26.65 5.09
C SER A 98 15.68 -25.71 5.54
N ALA A 99 14.70 -25.41 4.68
CA ALA A 99 13.51 -24.68 5.07
C ALA A 99 12.66 -25.55 6.01
N LEU A 100 12.18 -25.01 7.14
CA LEU A 100 11.23 -25.74 8.02
C LEU A 100 9.79 -25.63 7.51
N TYR A 101 9.49 -24.57 6.77
CA TYR A 101 8.19 -24.28 6.21
C TYR A 101 8.33 -23.83 4.76
N ALA A 102 7.36 -24.17 3.93
CA ALA A 102 7.20 -23.70 2.57
C ALA A 102 5.79 -23.15 2.37
N VAL A 103 5.64 -22.27 1.39
CA VAL A 103 4.31 -21.86 0.92
C VAL A 103 3.85 -22.91 -0.06
N ASP A 104 2.73 -23.56 0.26
CA ASP A 104 2.02 -24.47 -0.64
C ASP A 104 0.72 -23.80 -1.11
N TRP A 105 0.34 -24.08 -2.35
CA TRP A 105 -0.84 -23.52 -3.00
C TRP A 105 -1.96 -24.56 -2.99
N THR A 106 -2.66 -24.62 -1.86
CA THR A 106 -3.72 -25.60 -1.63
C THR A 106 -4.98 -25.23 -2.37
N GLU A 107 -5.60 -26.20 -3.03
CA GLU A 107 -6.89 -26.03 -3.70
C GLU A 107 -7.97 -25.56 -2.71
N VAL A 108 -8.77 -24.57 -3.13
CA VAL A 108 -9.90 -24.03 -2.38
C VAL A 108 -11.17 -24.05 -3.24
N PRO A 109 -12.32 -24.45 -2.68
CA PRO A 109 -13.56 -24.50 -3.44
C PRO A 109 -14.07 -23.09 -3.73
N LEU A 110 -14.39 -22.81 -5.00
CA LEU A 110 -15.10 -21.59 -5.37
C LEU A 110 -16.61 -21.80 -5.16
N PRO A 111 -17.31 -20.87 -4.48
CA PRO A 111 -18.75 -20.99 -4.23
C PRO A 111 -19.52 -21.16 -5.56
N SER A 112 -20.56 -22.01 -5.52
CA SER A 112 -21.50 -22.20 -6.63
C SER A 112 -22.39 -20.96 -6.80
N GLU A 113 -22.93 -20.78 -8.01
CA GLU A 113 -23.69 -19.58 -8.40
C GLU A 113 -25.04 -19.42 -7.66
N ASP A 114 -25.51 -20.47 -6.99
CA ASP A 114 -26.90 -20.60 -6.50
C ASP A 114 -27.24 -19.91 -5.17
N THR A 115 -26.53 -18.85 -4.76
CA THR A 115 -26.92 -18.15 -3.52
C THR A 115 -27.44 -16.74 -3.82
N GLU A 116 -28.63 -16.44 -3.30
CA GLU A 116 -29.29 -15.13 -3.11
C GLU A 116 -28.40 -14.01 -2.49
N SER A 117 -27.08 -14.18 -2.47
CA SER A 117 -26.11 -13.19 -2.02
C SER A 117 -26.06 -12.01 -2.97
N ALA A 118 -26.31 -10.82 -2.40
CA ALA A 118 -26.28 -9.49 -2.98
C ALA A 118 -25.49 -9.40 -4.31
N ARG A 119 -26.19 -9.01 -5.38
CA ARG A 119 -25.58 -8.60 -6.64
C ARG A 119 -24.60 -7.46 -6.32
N ALA A 120 -23.31 -7.72 -6.51
CA ALA A 120 -22.28 -6.69 -6.43
C ALA A 120 -21.94 -6.31 -7.87
N GLU A 121 -22.05 -5.02 -8.19
CA GLU A 121 -21.61 -4.52 -9.48
C GLU A 121 -20.09 -4.63 -9.60
N VAL A 122 -19.63 -5.10 -10.76
CA VAL A 122 -18.22 -5.27 -11.10
C VAL A 122 -17.83 -4.21 -12.12
N ALA A 123 -16.83 -3.40 -11.80
CA ALA A 123 -16.22 -2.47 -12.74
C ALA A 123 -14.83 -2.96 -13.14
N VAL A 124 -14.54 -3.06 -14.44
CA VAL A 124 -13.22 -3.44 -14.94
C VAL A 124 -12.50 -2.20 -15.50
N LEU A 125 -11.37 -1.83 -14.91
CA LEU A 125 -10.56 -0.72 -15.39
C LEU A 125 -9.94 -1.05 -16.76
N GLY A 126 -9.90 -0.07 -17.67
CA GLY A 126 -9.57 -0.24 -19.07
C GLY A 126 -10.73 -0.77 -19.94
N ARG A 127 -11.88 -1.14 -19.36
CA ARG A 127 -13.06 -1.62 -20.11
C ARG A 127 -14.34 -0.86 -19.76
N THR A 128 -14.82 -1.01 -18.53
CA THR A 128 -16.02 -0.32 -18.03
C THR A 128 -15.73 1.17 -17.82
N HIS A 129 -14.58 1.45 -17.21
CA HIS A 129 -14.02 2.79 -17.05
C HIS A 129 -12.57 2.78 -17.54
N PRO A 130 -12.07 3.85 -18.14
CA PRO A 130 -10.69 3.88 -18.64
C PRO A 130 -9.66 3.72 -17.52
N ASP A 131 -9.89 4.37 -16.37
CA ASP A 131 -9.01 4.34 -15.21
C ASP A 131 -9.81 4.58 -13.91
N LEU A 132 -9.09 4.54 -12.78
CA LEU A 132 -9.68 4.75 -11.45
C LEU A 132 -10.23 6.18 -11.28
N ALA A 133 -9.63 7.18 -11.93
CA ALA A 133 -10.08 8.57 -11.84
C ALA A 133 -11.44 8.75 -12.52
N ALA A 134 -11.64 8.13 -13.68
CA ALA A 134 -12.91 8.15 -14.39
C ALA A 134 -14.02 7.38 -13.65
N LEU A 135 -13.68 6.26 -12.99
CA LEU A 135 -14.61 5.57 -12.10
C LEU A 135 -15.02 6.46 -10.92
N SER A 136 -14.05 7.06 -10.22
CA SER A 136 -14.32 7.98 -9.12
C SER A 136 -15.22 9.16 -9.55
N ALA A 137 -14.92 9.77 -10.71
CA ALA A 137 -15.72 10.86 -11.26
C ALA A 137 -17.16 10.42 -11.57
N SER A 138 -17.36 9.19 -12.06
CA SER A 138 -18.69 8.64 -12.32
C SER A 138 -19.50 8.46 -11.03
N VAL A 139 -18.88 7.91 -9.97
CA VAL A 139 -19.51 7.77 -8.66
C VAL A 139 -19.82 9.15 -8.04
N ALA A 140 -18.92 10.12 -8.20
CA ALA A 140 -19.14 11.49 -7.76
C ALA A 140 -20.33 12.18 -8.47
N GLN A 141 -20.64 11.76 -9.70
CA GLN A 141 -21.81 12.23 -10.46
C GLN A 141 -23.11 11.47 -10.10
N GLY A 142 -23.07 10.56 -9.13
CA GLY A 142 -24.23 9.85 -8.60
C GLY A 142 -24.44 8.43 -9.14
N ALA A 143 -23.48 7.89 -9.91
CA ALA A 143 -23.48 6.45 -10.21
C ALA A 143 -23.26 5.64 -8.92
N PRO A 144 -23.86 4.45 -8.78
CA PRO A 144 -23.58 3.58 -7.65
C PRO A 144 -22.10 3.18 -7.63
N ALA A 145 -21.51 3.07 -6.43
CA ALA A 145 -20.17 2.55 -6.28
C ALA A 145 -20.17 1.03 -6.52
N PRO A 146 -19.30 0.50 -7.40
CA PRO A 146 -19.21 -0.94 -7.63
C PRO A 146 -18.73 -1.65 -6.37
N GLY A 147 -19.26 -2.85 -6.10
CA GLY A 147 -18.79 -3.66 -4.97
C GLY A 147 -17.38 -4.21 -5.21
N VAL A 148 -17.05 -4.49 -6.47
CA VAL A 148 -15.74 -5.00 -6.89
C VAL A 148 -15.20 -4.17 -8.04
N VAL A 149 -13.95 -3.73 -7.92
CA VAL A 149 -13.21 -3.05 -8.99
C VAL A 149 -12.06 -3.95 -9.40
N VAL A 150 -11.98 -4.27 -10.68
CA VAL A 150 -10.92 -5.12 -11.24
C VAL A 150 -9.87 -4.22 -11.89
N LEU A 151 -8.63 -4.36 -11.45
CA LEU A 151 -7.44 -3.79 -12.06
C LEU A 151 -6.69 -4.91 -12.81
N PRO A 152 -6.83 -4.98 -14.14
CA PRO A 152 -6.04 -5.91 -14.94
C PRO A 152 -4.57 -5.50 -14.92
N TRP A 153 -3.66 -6.45 -14.76
CA TRP A 153 -2.25 -6.22 -15.05
C TRP A 153 -2.07 -5.88 -16.53
N PRO A 154 -1.21 -4.91 -16.89
CA PRO A 154 -0.93 -4.59 -18.28
C PRO A 154 -0.58 -5.86 -19.08
N GLN A 155 -1.18 -5.98 -20.26
CA GLN A 155 -0.92 -7.07 -21.19
C GLN A 155 -0.57 -6.51 -22.57
N ASP A 156 0.18 -7.27 -23.36
CA ASP A 156 0.39 -6.98 -24.77
C ASP A 156 -0.81 -7.40 -25.64
N SER A 157 -0.71 -7.14 -26.95
CA SER A 157 -1.73 -7.50 -27.95
C SER A 157 -2.03 -9.00 -28.01
N ASP A 158 -1.10 -9.85 -27.59
CA ASP A 158 -1.23 -11.31 -27.55
C ASP A 158 -1.79 -11.80 -26.20
N GLY A 159 -1.97 -10.90 -25.23
CA GLY A 159 -2.55 -11.22 -23.93
C GLY A 159 -1.54 -11.83 -22.98
N GLN A 160 -0.25 -11.70 -23.28
CA GLN A 160 0.82 -11.98 -22.34
C GLN A 160 0.98 -10.77 -21.42
N PRO A 161 1.27 -10.97 -20.12
CA PRO A 161 1.61 -9.86 -19.24
C PRO A 161 2.75 -9.06 -19.86
N THR A 162 2.62 -7.73 -19.95
CA THR A 162 3.64 -6.89 -20.56
C THR A 162 4.90 -7.01 -19.70
N GLN A 163 5.85 -7.81 -20.17
CA GLN A 163 7.14 -7.93 -19.50
C GLN A 163 8.05 -6.83 -20.02
N PRO A 164 8.77 -6.13 -19.13
CA PRO A 164 9.81 -5.24 -19.60
C PRO A 164 10.84 -6.05 -20.40
N ALA A 165 11.28 -5.48 -21.52
CA ALA A 165 12.27 -6.11 -22.40
C ALA A 165 13.60 -6.43 -21.67
N THR A 166 13.84 -5.78 -20.52
CA THR A 166 14.98 -6.01 -19.64
C THR A 166 14.54 -6.19 -18.19
N HIS A 167 15.20 -7.09 -17.47
CA HIS A 167 15.04 -7.28 -16.02
C HIS A 167 15.89 -6.29 -15.21
N GLU A 168 16.09 -5.09 -15.75
CA GLU A 168 16.90 -4.07 -15.08
C GLU A 168 16.16 -3.55 -13.84
N PRO A 169 16.85 -3.33 -12.70
CA PRO A 169 16.23 -2.85 -11.48
C PRO A 169 15.40 -1.57 -11.67
N ALA A 170 15.85 -0.65 -12.53
CA ALA A 170 15.16 0.60 -12.81
C ALA A 170 13.76 0.37 -13.41
N THR A 171 13.61 -0.62 -14.28
CA THR A 171 12.34 -0.93 -14.92
C THR A 171 11.35 -1.57 -13.94
N VAL A 172 11.85 -2.44 -13.05
CA VAL A 172 11.04 -2.98 -11.94
C VAL A 172 10.58 -1.84 -11.02
N HIS A 173 11.48 -0.92 -10.65
CA HIS A 173 11.13 0.22 -9.80
C HIS A 173 10.08 1.14 -10.44
N ALA A 174 10.18 1.42 -11.74
CA ALA A 174 9.19 2.23 -12.46
C ALA A 174 7.81 1.56 -12.44
N ALA A 175 7.74 0.27 -12.76
CA ALA A 175 6.48 -0.48 -12.71
C ALA A 175 5.88 -0.53 -11.30
N LEU A 176 6.71 -0.71 -10.26
CA LEU A 176 6.24 -0.68 -8.87
C LEU A 176 5.77 0.71 -8.45
N ALA A 177 6.37 1.78 -8.97
CA ALA A 177 5.92 3.15 -8.71
C ALA A 177 4.53 3.40 -9.31
N GLU A 178 4.24 2.86 -10.48
CA GLU A 178 2.89 2.92 -11.08
C GLU A 178 1.87 2.15 -10.25
N VAL A 179 2.19 0.92 -9.82
CA VAL A 179 1.32 0.14 -8.93
C VAL A 179 1.08 0.88 -7.62
N LEU A 180 2.13 1.47 -7.03
CA LEU A 180 2.01 2.24 -5.80
C LEU A 180 1.09 3.46 -5.98
N ALA A 181 1.20 4.17 -7.10
CA ALA A 181 0.34 5.32 -7.39
C ALA A 181 -1.15 4.91 -7.44
N VAL A 182 -1.46 3.77 -8.08
CA VAL A 182 -2.83 3.24 -8.12
C VAL A 182 -3.31 2.85 -6.72
N VAL A 183 -2.48 2.18 -5.92
CA VAL A 183 -2.80 1.81 -4.52
C VAL A 183 -3.08 3.06 -3.68
N GLN A 184 -2.23 4.09 -3.79
CA GLN A 184 -2.40 5.34 -3.06
C GLN A 184 -3.69 6.07 -3.48
N GLN A 185 -3.96 6.15 -4.78
CA GLN A 185 -5.20 6.73 -5.29
C GLN A 185 -6.44 5.95 -4.81
N TRP A 186 -6.38 4.62 -4.83
CA TRP A 186 -7.45 3.76 -4.34
C TRP A 186 -7.76 3.98 -2.85
N LEU A 187 -6.72 4.09 -2.03
CA LEU A 187 -6.87 4.29 -0.59
C LEU A 187 -7.35 5.71 -0.25
N ALA A 188 -6.99 6.71 -1.06
CA ALA A 188 -7.44 8.08 -0.90
C ALA A 188 -8.91 8.29 -1.31
N GLU A 189 -9.50 7.38 -2.09
CA GLU A 189 -10.88 7.52 -2.57
C GLU A 189 -11.90 6.99 -1.53
N GLU A 190 -12.41 7.91 -0.70
CA GLU A 190 -13.38 7.59 0.35
C GLU A 190 -14.71 7.04 -0.19
N ARG A 191 -15.13 7.44 -1.40
CA ARG A 191 -16.40 6.98 -1.99
C ARG A 191 -16.36 5.50 -2.38
N LEU A 192 -15.16 4.95 -2.58
CA LEU A 192 -14.91 3.54 -2.88
C LEU A 192 -14.45 2.76 -1.63
N SER A 193 -14.61 3.33 -0.43
CA SER A 193 -14.21 2.68 0.83
C SER A 193 -14.93 1.36 1.11
N GLY A 194 -16.16 1.20 0.60
CA GLY A 194 -16.93 -0.04 0.67
C GLY A 194 -16.66 -1.02 -0.47
N SER A 195 -15.80 -0.67 -1.42
CA SER A 195 -15.44 -1.49 -2.57
C SER A 195 -14.17 -2.30 -2.31
N THR A 196 -14.01 -3.43 -3.02
CA THR A 196 -12.79 -4.24 -3.01
C THR A 196 -12.05 -4.09 -4.33
N LEU A 197 -10.75 -3.78 -4.29
CA LEU A 197 -9.88 -3.78 -5.47
C LEU A 197 -9.31 -5.18 -5.70
N VAL A 198 -9.66 -5.78 -6.82
CA VAL A 198 -9.10 -7.04 -7.30
C VAL A 198 -7.97 -6.73 -8.28
N VAL A 199 -6.75 -7.10 -7.94
CA VAL A 199 -5.60 -6.97 -8.84
C VAL A 199 -5.39 -8.32 -9.53
N LEU A 200 -5.60 -8.35 -10.85
CA LEU A 200 -5.38 -9.53 -11.67
C LEU A 200 -3.96 -9.53 -12.20
N THR A 201 -3.18 -10.57 -11.93
CA THR A 201 -1.84 -10.76 -12.50
C THR A 201 -1.75 -12.07 -13.30
N SER A 202 -0.65 -12.27 -14.02
CA SER A 202 -0.31 -13.53 -14.67
C SER A 202 1.16 -13.85 -14.40
N GLY A 203 1.43 -15.03 -13.84
CA GLY A 203 2.79 -15.49 -13.54
C GLY A 203 3.46 -14.77 -12.36
N ALA A 204 2.69 -14.15 -11.46
CA ALA A 204 3.23 -13.56 -10.24
C ALA A 204 3.60 -14.59 -9.17
N VAL A 205 2.95 -15.76 -9.23
CA VAL A 205 3.13 -16.87 -8.29
C VAL A 205 3.13 -18.20 -9.06
N ALA A 206 3.78 -19.21 -8.50
CA ALA A 206 3.95 -20.52 -9.14
C ALA A 206 3.04 -21.55 -8.48
N VAL A 207 2.17 -22.18 -9.26
CA VAL A 207 1.23 -23.22 -8.82
C VAL A 207 1.17 -24.32 -9.88
N PRO A 208 2.00 -25.38 -9.91
CA PRO A 208 3.11 -25.87 -9.06
C PRO A 208 4.51 -25.24 -9.36
N SER A 209 5.57 -25.76 -8.72
CA SER A 209 6.88 -25.08 -8.54
C SER A 209 7.76 -24.90 -9.79
N ASP A 210 7.38 -25.45 -10.95
CA ASP A 210 8.15 -25.36 -12.20
C ASP A 210 7.68 -24.22 -13.13
N GLU A 211 6.65 -23.46 -12.75
CA GLU A 211 6.21 -22.27 -13.49
C GLU A 211 7.26 -21.15 -13.47
N VAL A 212 7.47 -20.51 -14.63
CA VAL A 212 8.35 -19.35 -14.76
C VAL A 212 7.62 -18.11 -14.25
N LEU A 213 8.17 -17.49 -13.21
CA LEU A 213 7.63 -16.27 -12.63
C LEU A 213 8.00 -15.03 -13.46
N CYS A 214 7.06 -14.11 -13.58
CA CYS A 214 7.32 -12.73 -14.01
C CYS A 214 7.86 -11.94 -12.80
N PRO A 215 9.13 -11.48 -12.80
CA PRO A 215 9.72 -10.81 -11.65
C PRO A 215 9.00 -9.51 -11.26
N VAL A 216 8.46 -8.78 -12.23
CA VAL A 216 7.71 -7.54 -11.97
C VAL A 216 6.39 -7.84 -11.25
N ALA A 217 5.62 -8.81 -11.75
CA ALA A 217 4.34 -9.20 -11.14
C ALA A 217 4.55 -9.80 -9.74
N ALA A 218 5.58 -10.63 -9.56
CA ALA A 218 5.96 -11.16 -8.26
C ALA A 218 6.38 -10.07 -7.26
N SER A 219 7.09 -9.04 -7.74
CA SER A 219 7.48 -7.88 -6.91
C SER A 219 6.27 -7.03 -6.53
N ALA A 220 5.33 -6.83 -7.46
CA ALA A 220 4.09 -6.11 -7.19
C ALA A 220 3.24 -6.82 -6.15
N TRP A 221 3.18 -8.16 -6.18
CA TRP A 221 2.56 -8.96 -5.12
C TRP A 221 3.19 -8.73 -3.75
N GLY A 222 4.51 -8.54 -3.67
CA GLY A 222 5.20 -8.16 -2.43
C GLY A 222 4.67 -6.84 -1.84
N LEU A 223 4.58 -5.80 -2.68
CA LEU A 223 4.04 -4.50 -2.30
C LEU A 223 2.57 -4.60 -1.87
N LEU A 224 1.75 -5.28 -2.67
CA LEU A 224 0.32 -5.41 -2.44
C LEU A 224 0.00 -6.24 -1.19
N ARG A 225 0.85 -7.21 -0.82
CA ARG A 225 0.76 -7.91 0.46
C ARG A 225 0.93 -6.98 1.66
N SER A 226 1.83 -5.99 1.57
CA SER A 226 1.94 -4.94 2.60
C SER A 226 0.65 -4.12 2.68
N ALA A 227 0.13 -3.67 1.53
CA ALA A 227 -1.11 -2.92 1.48
C ALA A 227 -2.32 -3.71 2.03
N GLN A 228 -2.39 -5.02 1.77
CA GLN A 228 -3.39 -5.94 2.33
C GLN A 228 -3.31 -6.06 3.84
N SER A 229 -2.10 -6.18 4.39
CA SER A 229 -1.87 -6.24 5.84
C SER A 229 -2.32 -4.96 6.55
N GLU A 230 -2.11 -3.81 5.91
CA GLU A 230 -2.48 -2.50 6.47
C GLU A 230 -3.96 -2.17 6.27
N ASN A 231 -4.60 -2.71 5.23
CA ASN A 231 -5.98 -2.42 4.86
C ASN A 231 -6.80 -3.71 4.59
N PRO A 232 -7.17 -4.46 5.65
CA PRO A 232 -7.91 -5.72 5.50
C PRO A 232 -9.22 -5.56 4.71
N GLY A 233 -9.48 -6.48 3.78
CA GLY A 233 -10.71 -6.50 2.95
C GLY A 233 -10.75 -5.52 1.77
N ARG A 234 -9.80 -4.59 1.67
CA ARG A 234 -9.74 -3.60 0.58
C ARG A 234 -9.09 -4.12 -0.70
N PHE A 235 -8.32 -5.21 -0.62
CA PHE A 235 -7.57 -5.76 -1.75
C PHE A 235 -7.68 -7.28 -1.81
N VAL A 236 -7.87 -7.82 -3.01
CA VAL A 236 -7.77 -9.26 -3.32
C VAL A 236 -6.79 -9.43 -4.49
N LEU A 237 -5.84 -10.35 -4.38
CA LEU A 237 -4.87 -10.65 -5.43
C LEU A 237 -5.25 -11.94 -6.12
N ILE A 238 -5.33 -11.92 -7.45
CA ILE A 238 -5.64 -13.10 -8.24
C ILE A 238 -4.60 -13.23 -9.34
N ASP A 239 -3.81 -14.29 -9.29
CA ASP A 239 -2.90 -14.65 -10.38
C ASP A 239 -3.56 -15.69 -11.28
N THR A 240 -3.63 -15.46 -12.59
CA THR A 240 -4.35 -16.36 -13.51
C THR A 240 -3.58 -16.62 -14.79
N ASP A 241 -3.75 -17.84 -15.32
CA ASP A 241 -3.33 -18.25 -16.66
C ASP A 241 -4.26 -17.75 -17.78
N ARG A 242 -5.45 -17.22 -17.44
CA ARG A 242 -6.46 -16.73 -18.39
C ARG A 242 -7.05 -15.37 -18.01
N PRO A 243 -6.24 -14.30 -17.98
CA PRO A 243 -6.67 -12.96 -17.59
C PRO A 243 -7.74 -12.35 -18.52
N ARG A 244 -7.75 -12.72 -19.81
CA ARG A 244 -8.78 -12.26 -20.77
C ARG A 244 -10.17 -12.76 -20.40
N ASP A 245 -10.31 -14.06 -20.09
CA ASP A 245 -11.58 -14.67 -19.70
C ASP A 245 -12.19 -13.94 -18.49
N LEU A 246 -11.37 -13.56 -17.49
CA LEU A 246 -11.83 -12.87 -16.29
C LEU A 246 -12.22 -11.40 -16.55
N THR A 247 -11.53 -10.72 -17.47
CA THR A 247 -11.81 -9.31 -17.80
C THR A 247 -12.97 -9.15 -18.78
N GLU A 248 -13.14 -10.08 -19.73
CA GLU A 248 -14.29 -10.14 -20.64
C GLU A 248 -15.56 -10.52 -19.88
N ALA A 249 -15.53 -11.61 -19.11
CA ALA A 249 -16.67 -12.01 -18.29
C ALA A 249 -17.01 -10.94 -17.24
N GLY A 250 -16.02 -10.25 -16.67
CA GLY A 250 -16.26 -9.16 -15.71
C GLY A 250 -16.95 -7.95 -16.33
N ALA A 251 -16.66 -7.62 -17.59
CA ALA A 251 -17.25 -6.48 -18.28
C ALA A 251 -18.66 -6.78 -18.83
N GLU A 252 -18.89 -7.99 -19.34
CA GLU A 252 -20.18 -8.41 -19.91
C GLU A 252 -21.18 -8.83 -18.81
N ALA A 253 -20.70 -9.44 -17.72
CA ALA A 253 -21.51 -9.89 -16.60
C ALA A 253 -21.58 -8.88 -15.45
N ALA A 254 -21.39 -7.57 -15.70
CA ALA A 254 -21.45 -6.50 -14.69
C ALA A 254 -22.73 -6.50 -13.84
N THR A 255 -23.76 -7.28 -14.22
CA THR A 255 -25.02 -7.47 -13.52
C THR A 255 -25.34 -8.93 -13.08
N GLU A 256 -24.50 -9.93 -13.40
CA GLU A 256 -24.83 -11.35 -13.20
C GLU A 256 -23.94 -12.08 -12.19
N THR A 257 -24.60 -12.93 -11.41
CA THR A 257 -24.07 -13.82 -10.35
C THR A 257 -22.91 -14.73 -10.79
N ALA A 258 -22.65 -14.84 -12.09
CA ALA A 258 -21.73 -15.79 -12.72
C ALA A 258 -20.29 -15.28 -12.96
N SER A 259 -19.96 -14.02 -12.59
CA SER A 259 -18.60 -13.52 -12.79
C SER A 259 -17.57 -14.39 -12.04
N PRO A 260 -16.59 -15.01 -12.72
CA PRO A 260 -15.57 -15.84 -12.07
C PRO A 260 -14.73 -15.05 -11.07
N VAL A 261 -14.57 -13.74 -11.30
CA VAL A 261 -13.92 -12.81 -10.35
C VAL A 261 -14.76 -12.65 -9.08
N LEU A 262 -16.08 -12.50 -9.20
CA LEU A 262 -16.96 -12.43 -8.02
C LEU A 262 -16.92 -13.73 -7.21
N ARG A 263 -16.90 -14.89 -7.89
CA ARG A 263 -16.78 -16.19 -7.21
C ARG A 263 -15.45 -16.31 -6.46
N ALA A 264 -14.35 -15.86 -7.07
CA ALA A 264 -13.04 -15.81 -6.43
C ALA A 264 -13.04 -14.89 -5.19
N VAL A 265 -13.58 -13.67 -5.28
CA VAL A 265 -13.70 -12.76 -4.13
C VAL A 265 -14.58 -13.35 -3.03
N ARG A 266 -15.69 -14.00 -3.39
CA ARG A 266 -16.62 -14.65 -2.45
C ARG A 266 -16.05 -15.89 -1.77
N ALA A 267 -14.96 -16.47 -2.27
CA ALA A 267 -14.24 -17.52 -1.56
C ALA A 267 -13.63 -17.02 -0.24
N GLY A 268 -13.52 -15.70 -0.05
CA GLY A 268 -13.03 -15.09 1.19
C GLY A 268 -11.51 -15.17 1.36
N GLU A 269 -10.79 -15.60 0.32
CA GLU A 269 -9.34 -15.67 0.31
C GLU A 269 -8.75 -14.34 -0.18
N PRO A 270 -7.80 -13.74 0.55
CA PRO A 270 -7.17 -12.48 0.13
C PRO A 270 -6.22 -12.67 -1.08
N GLN A 271 -5.74 -13.89 -1.30
CA GLN A 271 -4.79 -14.24 -2.34
C GLN A 271 -5.20 -15.56 -2.99
N LEU A 272 -5.33 -15.56 -4.31
CA LEU A 272 -5.72 -16.71 -5.11
C LEU A 272 -4.81 -16.85 -6.33
N ALA A 273 -4.55 -18.08 -6.71
CA ALA A 273 -4.03 -18.45 -8.02
C ALA A 273 -5.08 -19.30 -8.74
N LEU A 274 -5.52 -18.85 -9.92
CA LEU A 274 -6.46 -19.57 -10.77
C LEU A 274 -5.67 -20.26 -11.88
N ARG A 275 -5.81 -21.58 -11.97
CA ARG A 275 -5.20 -22.42 -13.02
C ARG A 275 -6.26 -23.31 -13.64
N ALA A 276 -6.51 -23.13 -14.93
CA ALA A 276 -7.55 -23.86 -15.66
C ALA A 276 -8.93 -23.89 -14.95
N GLY A 277 -9.28 -22.82 -14.21
CA GLY A 277 -10.54 -22.70 -13.46
C GLY A 277 -10.53 -23.26 -12.03
N THR A 278 -9.43 -23.89 -11.60
CA THR A 278 -9.23 -24.33 -10.21
C THR A 278 -8.60 -23.20 -9.40
N ALA A 279 -9.10 -22.94 -8.20
CA ALA A 279 -8.58 -21.91 -7.32
C ALA A 279 -7.66 -22.51 -6.26
N HIS A 280 -6.50 -21.89 -6.08
CA HIS A 280 -5.53 -22.25 -5.05
C HIS A 280 -5.26 -21.04 -4.17
N ALA A 281 -5.12 -21.25 -2.86
CA ALA A 281 -4.77 -20.22 -1.90
C ALA A 281 -3.44 -20.57 -1.20
N PRO A 282 -2.60 -19.58 -0.86
CA PRO A 282 -1.32 -19.84 -0.24
C PRO A 282 -1.52 -20.27 1.21
N ARG A 283 -0.83 -21.34 1.61
CA ARG A 283 -0.80 -21.88 2.97
C ARG A 283 0.64 -22.14 3.38
N LEU A 284 0.96 -21.87 4.64
CA LEU A 284 2.26 -22.22 5.18
C LEU A 284 2.21 -23.68 5.65
N VAL A 285 2.97 -24.55 4.99
CA VAL A 285 3.08 -25.97 5.33
C VAL A 285 4.47 -26.30 5.82
N ARG A 286 4.60 -27.35 6.63
CA ARG A 286 5.92 -27.85 7.02
C ARG A 286 6.61 -28.42 5.79
N HIS A 287 7.81 -27.94 5.49
CA HIS A 287 8.61 -28.50 4.41
C HIS A 287 9.02 -29.93 4.77
N THR A 288 8.73 -30.88 3.90
CA THR A 288 9.18 -32.27 4.03
C THR A 288 10.21 -32.49 2.94
N PRO A 289 11.49 -32.73 3.29
CA PRO A 289 12.52 -33.02 2.31
C PRO A 289 12.08 -34.10 1.32
N GLY A 290 12.16 -33.81 0.02
CA GLY A 290 11.84 -34.78 -1.02
C GLY A 290 12.88 -35.90 -1.04
N ALA A 291 12.46 -37.16 -1.16
CA ALA A 291 13.39 -38.25 -1.38
C ALA A 291 14.27 -37.94 -2.61
N PRO A 292 15.60 -38.19 -2.57
CA PRO A 292 16.48 -37.85 -3.67
C PRO A 292 16.01 -38.52 -4.96
N ARG A 293 15.93 -37.73 -6.02
CA ARG A 293 15.63 -38.19 -7.38
C ARG A 293 16.78 -39.15 -7.78
N GLU A 294 16.46 -40.42 -8.02
CA GLU A 294 17.41 -41.37 -8.59
C GLU A 294 17.70 -40.94 -10.04
N ASP A 295 18.98 -40.65 -10.32
CA ASP A 295 19.52 -40.35 -11.67
C ASP A 295 19.48 -41.58 -12.60
#